data_AF-A0A520R762-F1
#
_entry.id   AF-A0A520R762-F1
#
_cell.length_a   1.000
_cell.length_b   1.000
_cell.length_c   1.000
_cell.angle_alpha   90.00
_cell.angle_beta   90.00
_cell.angle_gamma   90.00
#
_symmetry.space_group_name_H-M   'P 1'
#
loop_
_entity.id
_entity.type
_entity.pdbx_description
1 polymer ?
#
loop_
_entity_poly.entity_id
_entity_poly.type
_entity_poly.pdbx_seq_one_letter_code
_entity_poly.pdbx_strand_id
1 'polypeptide(L)'
;METKPEGPAWDALREALARMQRIAESDSVHLVDLGKAYAALASAMLGAAEASGQTSARFRAVVRALDLRTPKSSIEAFARGSE
;
A
#
# COMPACT_ATOMS: atom_id res chain seq x y z
N MET A 1 6.07 18.78 -19.75
CA MET A 1 4.65 18.66 -19.36
C MET A 1 4.53 17.31 -18.70
N GLU A 2 4.67 17.25 -17.37
CA GLU A 2 4.45 15.98 -16.64
C GLU A 2 2.95 15.69 -16.69
N THR A 3 2.58 14.65 -17.43
CA THR A 3 1.20 14.15 -17.44
C THR A 3 0.89 13.61 -16.05
N LYS A 4 -0.17 14.14 -15.43
CA LYS A 4 -0.65 13.62 -14.15
C LYS A 4 -0.90 12.11 -14.32
N PRO A 5 -0.43 11.26 -13.40
CA PRO A 5 -0.71 9.84 -13.50
C PRO A 5 -2.22 9.58 -13.36
N GLU A 6 -2.81 8.93 -14.37
CA GLU A 6 -4.24 8.65 -14.48
C GLU A 6 -4.54 7.15 -14.45
N GLY A 7 -5.78 6.80 -14.09
CA GLY A 7 -6.30 5.44 -14.07
C GLY A 7 -6.57 4.88 -12.67
N PRO A 8 -7.23 3.71 -12.58
CA PRO A 8 -7.81 3.20 -11.34
C PRO A 8 -6.80 3.01 -10.21
N ALA A 9 -5.57 2.62 -10.52
CA ALA A 9 -4.50 2.46 -9.53
C ALA A 9 -4.06 3.80 -8.91
N TRP A 10 -4.02 4.86 -9.71
CA TRP A 10 -3.68 6.20 -9.25
C TRP A 10 -4.84 6.87 -8.51
N ASP A 11 -6.08 6.55 -8.88
CA ASP A 11 -7.28 6.95 -8.11
C ASP A 11 -7.29 6.30 -6.73
N ALA A 12 -7.04 4.99 -6.65
CA ALA A 12 -6.93 4.27 -5.38
C ALA A 12 -5.80 4.84 -4.49
N LEU A 13 -4.66 5.21 -5.08
CA LEU A 13 -3.57 5.85 -4.35
C LEU A 13 -3.98 7.22 -3.80
N ARG A 14 -4.66 8.05 -4.61
CA ARG A 14 -5.17 9.36 -4.16
C ARG A 14 -6.17 9.21 -3.03
N GLU A 15 -7.09 8.26 -3.12
CA GLU A 15 -8.07 8.00 -2.06
C GLU A 15 -7.41 7.54 -0.76
N ALA A 16 -6.42 6.63 -0.85
CA ALA A 16 -5.68 6.15 0.30
C ALA A 16 -4.88 7.27 0.99
N LEU A 17 -4.25 8.17 0.20
CA LEU A 17 -3.57 9.36 0.72
C LEU A 17 -4.54 10.30 1.42
N ALA A 18 -5.69 10.61 0.79
CA ALA A 18 -6.70 11.47 1.39
C ALA A 18 -7.27 10.89 2.70
N ARG A 19 -7.41 9.57 2.79
CA ARG A 19 -7.81 8.89 4.03
C ARG A 19 -6.74 9.01 5.11
N MET A 20 -5.47 8.79 4.76
CA MET A 20 -4.35 8.90 5.69
C MET A 20 -4.23 10.31 6.24
N GLN A 21 -4.41 11.31 5.38
CA GLN A 21 -4.36 12.71 5.75
C GLN A 21 -5.50 13.09 6.71
N ARG A 22 -6.73 12.64 6.45
CA ARG A 22 -7.87 12.82 7.39
C ARG A 22 -7.62 12.20 8.77
N ILE A 23 -6.93 11.06 8.83
CA ILE A 23 -6.57 10.44 10.12
C ILE A 23 -5.50 11.26 10.84
N ALA A 24 -4.51 11.78 10.11
CA ALA A 24 -3.45 12.62 10.67
C ALA A 24 -3.98 13.98 11.17
N GLU A 25 -5.02 14.51 10.52
CA GLU A 25 -5.70 15.76 10.89
C GLU A 25 -6.77 15.55 11.98
N SER A 26 -7.02 14.32 12.43
CA SER A 26 -8.02 14.04 13.45
C SER A 26 -7.51 14.36 14.86
N ASP A 27 -8.36 14.98 15.68
CA ASP A 27 -8.08 15.28 17.09
C ASP A 27 -7.79 14.03 17.94
N SER A 28 -8.22 12.85 17.47
CA SER A 28 -7.96 11.57 18.13
C SER A 28 -7.55 10.50 17.12
N VAL A 29 -6.33 9.99 17.25
CA VAL A 29 -5.83 8.92 16.37
C VAL A 29 -6.12 7.56 16.98
N HIS A 30 -7.05 6.81 16.39
CA HIS A 30 -7.24 5.40 16.70
C HIS A 30 -6.18 4.56 15.98
N LEU A 31 -5.27 3.93 16.76
CA LEU A 31 -4.14 3.17 16.22
C LEU A 31 -4.55 2.03 15.27
N VAL A 32 -5.71 1.42 15.49
CA VAL A 32 -6.26 0.38 14.59
C VAL A 32 -6.62 0.96 13.23
N ASP A 33 -7.24 2.14 13.20
CA ASP A 33 -7.63 2.79 11.95
C ASP A 33 -6.42 3.36 11.20
N LEU A 34 -5.43 3.85 11.95
CA LEU A 34 -4.12 4.21 11.42
C LEU A 34 -3.44 3.00 10.76
N GLY A 35 -3.41 1.85 11.42
CA GLY A 35 -2.83 0.61 10.87
C GLY A 35 -3.53 0.15 9.59
N LYS A 36 -4.87 0.21 9.56
CA LYS A 36 -5.66 -0.10 8.35
C LYS A 36 -5.38 0.88 7.21
N ALA A 37 -5.25 2.18 7.50
CA ALA A 37 -4.95 3.20 6.50
C ALA A 37 -3.54 3.02 5.92
N TYR A 38 -2.55 2.69 6.75
CA TYR A 38 -1.20 2.36 6.29
C TYR A 38 -1.19 1.13 5.37
N ALA A 39 -1.89 0.06 5.74
CA ALA A 39 -1.99 -1.15 4.91
C ALA A 39 -2.65 -0.86 3.54
N ALA A 40 -3.73 -0.07 3.55
CA ALA A 40 -4.42 0.36 2.33
C ALA A 40 -3.53 1.24 1.44
N LEU A 41 -2.80 2.19 2.03
CA LEU A 41 -1.87 3.07 1.31
C LEU A 41 -0.73 2.27 0.67
N ALA A 42 -0.12 1.34 1.41
CA ALA A 42 0.93 0.47 0.88
C ALA A 42 0.45 -0.35 -0.32
N SER A 43 -0.78 -0.91 -0.23
CA SER A 43 -1.39 -1.67 -1.32
C SER A 43 -1.68 -0.80 -2.55
N ALA A 44 -2.18 0.43 -2.36
CA ALA A 44 -2.45 1.36 -3.45
C ALA A 44 -1.16 1.86 -4.12
N MET A 45 -0.10 2.11 -3.34
CA MET A 45 1.22 2.44 -3.88
C MET A 45 1.78 1.30 -4.73
N LEU A 46 1.58 0.04 -4.32
CA LEU A 46 1.96 -1.11 -5.13
C LEU A 46 1.22 -1.14 -6.46
N GLY A 47 -0.10 -0.98 -6.45
CA GLY A 47 -0.90 -0.94 -7.67
C GLY A 47 -0.46 0.18 -8.62
N ALA A 48 -0.16 1.37 -8.09
CA ALA A 48 0.34 2.49 -8.88
C ALA A 48 1.74 2.21 -9.45
N ALA A 49 2.64 1.62 -8.67
CA ALA A 49 3.99 1.23 -9.10
C ALA A 49 3.95 0.13 -10.18
N GLU A 50 3.04 -0.83 -10.06
CA GLU A 50 2.81 -1.88 -11.07
C GLU A 50 2.26 -1.29 -12.37
N ALA A 51 1.26 -0.40 -12.27
CA ALA A 51 0.67 0.29 -13.43
C ALA A 51 1.68 1.18 -14.18
N SER A 52 2.71 1.66 -13.48
CA SER A 52 3.79 2.47 -14.06
C SER A 52 5.03 1.65 -14.46
N GLY A 53 5.02 0.33 -14.28
CA GLY A 53 6.15 -0.55 -14.58
C GLY A 53 7.35 -0.38 -13.63
N GLN A 54 7.20 0.34 -12.52
CA GLN A 54 8.25 0.69 -11.56
C GLN A 54 8.16 -0.12 -10.27
N THR A 55 7.86 -1.42 -10.36
CA THR A 55 7.77 -2.31 -9.20
C THR A 55 9.00 -3.22 -9.07
N SER A 56 9.23 -3.75 -7.86
CA SER A 56 10.25 -4.77 -7.62
C SER A 56 9.72 -5.84 -6.67
N ALA A 57 10.33 -7.04 -6.70
CA ALA A 57 9.98 -8.13 -5.77
C ALA A 57 10.11 -7.71 -4.29
N ARG A 58 11.10 -6.86 -3.97
CA ARG A 58 11.30 -6.31 -2.63
C ARG A 58 10.12 -5.42 -2.21
N PHE A 59 9.62 -4.58 -3.12
CA PHE A 59 8.49 -3.71 -2.83
C PHE A 59 7.20 -4.50 -2.59
N ARG A 60 6.94 -5.52 -3.42
CA ARG A 60 5.84 -6.47 -3.21
C ARG A 60 5.92 -7.16 -1.84
N ALA A 61 7.13 -7.58 -1.42
CA ALA A 61 7.34 -8.23 -0.13
C ALA A 61 6.99 -7.31 1.04
N VAL A 62 7.41 -6.04 0.98
CA VAL A 62 7.10 -5.04 2.01
C VAL A 62 5.60 -4.81 2.12
N VAL A 63 4.92 -4.67 0.99
CA VAL A 63 3.46 -4.44 0.97
C VAL A 63 2.70 -5.64 1.53
N ARG A 64 3.13 -6.87 1.20
CA ARG A 64 2.58 -8.10 1.78
C ARG A 64 2.79 -8.19 3.29
N ALA A 65 3.94 -7.76 3.78
CA ALA A 65 4.23 -7.71 5.22
C ALA A 65 3.37 -6.68 5.97
N LEU A 66 2.93 -5.62 5.28
CA LEU A 66 2.04 -4.61 5.83
C LEU A 66 0.55 -4.98 5.74
N ASP A 67 0.16 -5.93 4.89
CA ASP A 67 -1.18 -6.49 4.94
C ASP A 67 -1.32 -7.34 6.20
N LEU A 68 -1.97 -6.76 7.21
CA LEU A 68 -2.23 -7.35 8.52
C LEU A 68 -3.04 -8.65 8.46
N ARG A 69 -3.59 -9.02 7.30
CA ARG A 69 -4.28 -10.29 7.06
C ARG A 69 -3.36 -11.39 6.52
N THR A 70 -2.16 -11.03 6.03
CA THR A 70 -1.23 -11.99 5.47
C THR A 70 -0.56 -12.78 6.59
N PRO A 71 -0.66 -14.12 6.60
CA PRO A 71 0.06 -14.94 7.57
C PRO A 71 1.58 -14.76 7.43
N LYS A 72 2.29 -14.71 8.57
CA LYS A 72 3.76 -14.60 8.59
C LYS A 72 4.46 -15.66 7.72
N SER A 73 3.95 -16.89 7.74
CA SER A 73 4.47 -18.00 6.93
C SER A 73 4.42 -17.74 5.42
N SER A 74 3.38 -17.06 4.93
CA SER A 74 3.22 -16.69 3.52
C SER A 74 4.23 -15.62 3.10
N ILE A 75 4.52 -14.66 3.98
CA ILE A 75 5.54 -13.62 3.74
C ILE A 75 6.93 -14.26 3.61
N GLU A 76 7.24 -15.21 4.49
CA GLU A 76 8.52 -15.92 4.47
C GLU A 76 8.69 -16.80 3.23
N ALA A 77 7.63 -17.47 2.77
CA ALA A 77 7.67 -18.28 1.54
C ALA A 77 7.92 -17.41 0.29
N PHE A 78 7.24 -16.27 0.19
CA PHE A 78 7.46 -15.30 -0.89
C PHE A 78 8.89 -14.75 -0.90
N ALA A 79 9.42 -14.37 0.27
CA ALA A 79 10.78 -13.84 0.39
C ALA A 79 11.86 -14.85 -0.04
N ARG A 80 11.58 -16.15 0.07
CA ARG A 80 12.46 -17.25 -0.37
C ARG A 80 12.30 -17.59 -1.86
N GLY A 81 11.38 -16.94 -2.59
CA GLY A 81 11.14 -17.21 -4.01
C GLY A 81 10.50 -18.59 -4.26
N SER A 82 9.73 -19.09 -3.30
CA SER A 82 9.12 -20.43 -3.33
C SER A 82 7.65 -20.43 -3.78
N GLU A 83 7.19 -19.33 -4.37
CA GLU A 83 5.83 -19.10 -4.90
C GLU A 83 5.86 -18.90 -6.43
#